data_AF-A0A0F7JJD7-F1
#
_entry.id   AF-A0A0F7JJD7-F1
#
_cell.length_a   1.000
_cell.length_b   1.000
_cell.length_c   1.000
_cell.angle_alpha   90.00
_cell.angle_beta   90.00
_cell.angle_gamma   90.00
#
_symmetry.space_group_name_H-M   'P 1'
#
loop_
_entity.id
_entity.type
_entity.pdbx_description
1 polymer ?
#
loop_
_entity_poly.entity_id
_entity_poly.type
_entity_poly.pdbx_seq_one_letter_code
_entity_poly.pdbx_strand_id
1 'polypeptide(L)'
;MTFDTLELRWESWDGEEDTVLVLVNGTPLVELVRRWEDVAAQATGERSLAGSYAGLPAWCAPEIQTAWLGEPQGRSLQAEGDRVTLLICECGEPGCWPLLARIEMDGQAVRWLDFQQPYRAKPEADPLNPQRTPTPFWSYEGFGPFVFERAAYTRAVRSLGQPSTDS
;
A
#
# COMPACT_ATOMS: atom_id res chain seq x y z
N MET A 1 -8.63 -23.62 -4.83
CA MET A 1 -8.38 -22.18 -4.71
C MET A 1 -6.88 -21.99 -4.83
N THR A 2 -6.43 -21.13 -5.72
CA THR A 2 -5.00 -20.79 -5.83
C THR A 2 -4.77 -19.58 -4.94
N PHE A 3 -3.79 -19.66 -4.05
CA PHE A 3 -3.39 -18.54 -3.21
C PHE A 3 -2.29 -17.75 -3.90
N ASP A 4 -2.35 -16.43 -3.75
CA ASP A 4 -1.24 -15.54 -4.04
C ASP A 4 -0.12 -15.72 -3.01
N THR A 5 1.10 -15.34 -3.37
CA THR A 5 2.23 -15.26 -2.45
C THR A 5 2.48 -13.82 -2.03
N LEU A 6 2.77 -13.63 -0.74
CA LEU A 6 3.25 -12.35 -0.20
C LEU A 6 4.73 -12.48 0.13
N GLU A 7 5.52 -11.55 -0.37
CA GLU A 7 6.92 -11.36 0.04
C GLU A 7 7.13 -9.91 0.46
N LEU A 8 7.79 -9.72 1.60
CA LEU A 8 8.23 -8.42 2.08
C LEU A 8 9.76 -8.42 2.08
N ARG A 9 10.37 -7.41 1.46
CA ARG A 9 11.82 -7.32 1.32
C ARG A 9 12.31 -5.95 1.75
N TRP A 10 13.47 -5.92 2.38
CA TRP A 10 14.20 -4.70 2.63
C TRP A 10 14.93 -4.29 1.36
N GLU A 11 14.81 -3.03 0.99
CA GLU A 11 15.66 -2.38 0.01
C GLU A 11 16.41 -1.25 0.72
N SER A 12 17.73 -1.28 0.60
CA SER A 12 18.65 -0.38 1.28
C SER A 12 19.49 0.35 0.23
N TRP A 13 19.62 1.66 0.38
CA TRP A 13 20.45 2.50 -0.46
C TRP A 13 21.33 3.41 0.40
N ASP A 14 22.58 3.62 -0.02
CA ASP A 14 23.54 4.42 0.76
C ASP A 14 23.02 5.85 0.99
N GLY A 15 22.81 6.20 2.26
CA GLY A 15 22.35 7.53 2.67
C GLY A 15 20.84 7.76 2.56
N GLU A 16 20.06 6.74 2.22
CA GLU A 16 18.60 6.78 2.22
C GLU A 16 18.02 5.90 3.33
N GLU A 17 16.75 6.12 3.65
CA GLU A 17 16.05 5.28 4.60
C GLU A 17 15.69 3.93 3.96
N ASP A 18 15.99 2.84 4.66
CA ASP A 18 15.56 1.50 4.28
C ASP A 18 14.05 1.46 4.01
N THR A 19 13.66 0.76 2.95
CA THR A 19 12.27 0.66 2.52
C THR A 19 11.83 -0.80 2.44
N VAL A 20 10.62 -1.07 2.90
CA VAL A 20 9.93 -2.35 2.79
C VAL A 20 9.19 -2.40 1.44
N LEU A 21 9.73 -3.20 0.52
CA LEU A 21 9.07 -3.55 -0.73
C LEU A 21 8.02 -4.62 -0.48
N VAL A 22 6.82 -4.38 -1.03
CA VAL A 22 5.68 -5.29 -0.96
C VAL A 22 5.51 -5.98 -2.30
N LEU A 23 5.67 -7.30 -2.35
CA LEU A 23 5.53 -8.08 -3.58
C LEU A 23 4.36 -9.08 -3.45
N VAL A 24 3.52 -9.11 -4.47
CA VAL A 24 2.44 -10.09 -4.63
C VAL A 24 2.77 -10.94 -5.85
N ASN A 25 2.85 -12.26 -5.68
CA ASN A 25 3.27 -13.20 -6.74
C ASN A 25 4.61 -12.82 -7.37
N GLY A 26 5.55 -12.30 -6.57
CA GLY A 26 6.85 -11.82 -7.03
C GLY A 26 6.82 -10.52 -7.83
N THR A 27 5.66 -9.88 -8.00
CA THR A 27 5.53 -8.57 -8.64
C THR A 27 5.38 -7.47 -7.58
N PRO A 28 6.16 -6.37 -7.63
CA PRO A 28 5.98 -5.25 -6.72
C PRO A 28 4.55 -4.71 -6.78
N LEU A 29 3.94 -4.45 -5.63
CA LEU A 29 2.57 -3.92 -5.55
C LEU A 29 2.45 -2.56 -6.26
N VAL A 30 3.51 -1.75 -6.23
CA VAL A 30 3.65 -0.50 -7.01
C VAL A 30 3.41 -0.75 -8.50
N GLU A 31 3.96 -1.82 -9.05
CA GLU A 31 3.80 -2.15 -10.47
C GLU A 31 2.41 -2.71 -10.80
N LEU A 32 1.80 -3.44 -9.86
CA LEU A 32 0.42 -3.90 -10.00
C LEU A 32 -0.54 -2.71 -10.02
N VAL A 33 -0.41 -1.77 -9.09
CA VAL A 33 -1.27 -0.59 -9.02
C VAL A 33 -1.01 0.37 -10.18
N ARG A 34 0.25 0.53 -10.62
CA ARG A 34 0.60 1.29 -11.84
C ARG A 34 -0.20 0.81 -13.05
N ARG A 35 -0.21 -0.49 -13.31
CA ARG A 35 -0.94 -1.09 -14.44
C ARG A 35 -2.44 -0.90 -14.32
N TRP A 36 -2.96 -0.94 -13.10
CA TRP A 36 -4.38 -0.72 -12.82
C TRP A 36 -4.79 0.73 -13.08
N GLU A 37 -4.02 1.68 -12.54
CA GLU A 37 -4.29 3.11 -12.64
C GLU A 37 -4.05 3.66 -14.04
N ASP A 38 -3.21 3.02 -14.86
CA ASP A 38 -2.84 3.49 -16.19
C ASP A 38 -4.07 3.86 -17.03
N VAL A 39 -5.13 3.05 -17.05
CA VAL A 39 -6.35 3.37 -17.82
C VAL A 39 -6.97 4.71 -17.39
N ALA A 40 -7.13 4.91 -16.08
CA ALA A 40 -7.71 6.13 -15.53
C ALA A 40 -6.78 7.33 -15.72
N ALA A 41 -5.48 7.15 -15.48
CA ALA A 41 -4.46 8.16 -15.66
C ALA A 41 -4.32 8.60 -17.13
N GLN A 42 -4.48 7.68 -18.08
CA GLN A 42 -4.56 8.01 -19.51
C GLN A 42 -5.79 8.84 -19.82
N ALA A 43 -6.96 8.47 -19.28
CA ALA A 43 -8.21 9.18 -19.50
C ALA A 43 -8.21 10.60 -18.90
N THR A 44 -7.48 10.82 -17.81
CA THR A 44 -7.38 12.13 -17.13
C THR A 44 -6.17 12.96 -17.55
N GLY A 45 -5.29 12.43 -18.40
CA GLY A 45 -4.07 13.12 -18.85
C GLY A 45 -2.94 13.14 -17.80
N GLU A 46 -3.01 12.27 -16.80
CA GLU A 46 -2.12 12.21 -15.64
C GLU A 46 -1.26 10.93 -15.61
N ARG A 47 -0.87 10.41 -16.79
CA ARG A 47 -0.11 9.14 -16.93
C ARG A 47 1.08 9.01 -15.97
N SER A 48 1.79 10.11 -15.71
CA SER A 48 2.96 10.11 -14.84
C SER A 48 2.65 9.85 -13.37
N LEU A 49 1.39 9.98 -12.94
CA LEU A 49 0.95 9.76 -11.57
C LEU A 49 0.50 8.31 -11.30
N ALA A 50 0.28 7.51 -12.36
CA ALA A 50 -0.06 6.10 -12.18
C ALA A 50 1.11 5.36 -11.55
N GLY A 51 0.89 4.74 -10.40
CA GLY A 51 1.91 4.02 -9.65
C GLY A 51 2.98 4.90 -9.02
N SER A 52 2.72 6.20 -8.80
CA SER A 52 3.63 7.11 -8.07
C SER A 52 3.57 6.85 -6.56
N TYR A 53 3.98 5.65 -6.18
CA TYR A 53 4.04 5.16 -4.82
C TYR A 53 5.43 4.60 -4.52
N ALA A 54 5.85 4.71 -3.26
CA ALA A 54 6.99 4.02 -2.69
C ALA A 54 6.55 2.87 -1.78
N GLY A 55 7.51 2.00 -1.46
CA GLY A 55 7.35 1.03 -0.38
C GLY A 55 7.21 1.71 0.98
N LEU A 56 7.01 0.91 2.04
CA LEU A 56 6.82 1.45 3.39
C LEU A 56 8.18 1.73 4.04
N PRO A 57 8.38 2.86 4.73
CA PRO A 57 9.62 3.13 5.44
C PRO A 57 9.94 2.05 6.47
N ALA A 58 11.23 1.85 6.75
CA ALA A 58 11.72 0.84 7.67
C ALA A 58 11.12 0.90 9.06
N TRP A 59 10.94 2.12 9.58
CA TRP A 59 10.39 2.33 10.91
C TRP A 59 8.94 1.85 11.04
N CYS A 60 8.23 1.62 9.92
CA CYS A 60 6.87 1.05 9.91
C CYS A 60 6.84 -0.47 10.13
N ALA A 61 7.97 -1.17 10.13
CA ALA A 61 7.99 -2.63 10.23
C ALA A 61 7.27 -3.20 11.47
N PRO A 62 7.42 -2.62 12.68
CA PRO A 62 6.64 -3.05 13.84
C PRO A 62 5.13 -2.93 13.61
N GLU A 63 4.66 -1.87 12.95
CA GLU A 63 3.24 -1.67 12.67
C GLU A 63 2.73 -2.53 11.52
N ILE A 64 3.56 -2.85 10.53
CA ILE A 64 3.23 -3.88 9.52
C ILE A 64 2.99 -5.21 10.25
N GLN A 65 3.84 -5.55 11.23
CA GLN A 65 3.73 -6.80 11.99
C GLN A 65 2.48 -6.92 12.84
N THR A 66 1.82 -5.81 13.18
CA THR A 66 0.58 -5.80 13.98
C THR A 66 -0.65 -5.52 13.11
N ALA A 67 -0.67 -4.38 12.42
CA ALA A 67 -1.84 -3.88 11.71
C ALA A 67 -2.27 -4.83 10.58
N TRP A 68 -1.30 -5.41 9.87
CA TRP A 68 -1.60 -6.35 8.78
C TRP A 68 -2.01 -7.75 9.27
N LEU A 69 -1.88 -8.02 10.57
CA LEU A 69 -2.38 -9.22 11.23
C LEU A 69 -3.73 -8.99 11.94
N GLY A 70 -4.30 -7.78 11.85
CA GLY A 70 -5.53 -7.41 12.55
C GLY A 70 -5.35 -7.24 14.06
N GLU A 71 -4.11 -7.08 14.53
CA GLU A 71 -3.83 -6.86 15.95
C GLU A 71 -4.04 -5.37 16.31
N PRO A 72 -4.78 -5.05 17.39
CA PRO A 72 -5.05 -3.67 17.77
C PRO A 72 -3.82 -3.04 18.43
N GLN A 73 -2.99 -2.31 17.65
CA GLN A 73 -1.96 -1.37 18.13
C GLN A 73 -1.27 -0.61 16.97
N GLY A 74 -1.03 0.71 17.18
CA GLY A 74 -0.23 1.58 16.31
C GLY A 74 -1.06 2.41 15.31
N ARG A 75 -1.16 3.74 15.52
CA ARG A 75 -1.96 4.65 14.66
C ARG A 75 -1.30 5.02 13.33
N SER A 76 -0.03 4.65 13.09
CA SER A 76 0.76 5.17 11.96
C SER A 76 0.35 4.59 10.60
N LEU A 77 0.01 3.30 10.53
CA LEU A 77 -0.48 2.66 9.30
C LEU A 77 -2.02 2.56 9.20
N GLN A 78 -2.74 2.92 10.27
CA GLN A 78 -4.20 2.96 10.23
C GLN A 78 -4.65 4.32 9.71
N ALA A 79 -4.91 4.40 8.40
CA ALA A 79 -5.19 5.66 7.73
C ALA A 79 -6.65 6.09 7.83
N GLU A 80 -7.59 5.18 7.54
CA GLU A 80 -9.02 5.51 7.48
C GLU A 80 -9.89 4.27 7.79
N GLY A 81 -10.72 4.37 8.84
CA GLY A 81 -11.64 3.30 9.22
C GLY A 81 -10.94 1.97 9.54
N ASP A 82 -11.30 0.93 8.80
CA ASP A 82 -10.76 -0.44 8.89
C ASP A 82 -9.69 -0.76 7.85
N ARG A 83 -9.21 0.26 7.11
CA ARG A 83 -8.14 0.10 6.13
C ARG A 83 -6.77 0.38 6.72
N VAL A 84 -5.77 -0.32 6.17
CA VAL A 84 -4.37 -0.11 6.47
C VAL A 84 -3.62 0.37 5.24
N THR A 85 -2.55 1.11 5.47
CA THR A 85 -1.62 1.55 4.42
C THR A 85 -0.79 0.37 3.92
N LEU A 86 -0.78 0.17 2.60
CA LEU A 86 0.07 -0.81 1.91
C LEU A 86 1.23 -0.16 1.16
N LEU A 87 1.07 1.08 0.69
CA LEU A 87 2.10 1.89 0.03
C LEU A 87 1.94 3.36 0.44
N ILE A 88 3.02 4.14 0.39
CA ILE A 88 3.03 5.58 0.64
C ILE A 88 3.41 6.36 -0.63
N CYS A 89 3.26 7.68 -0.60
CA CYS A 89 3.82 8.54 -1.64
C CYS A 89 5.36 8.54 -1.61
N GLU A 90 5.97 8.70 -2.78
CA GLU A 90 7.42 8.83 -2.95
C GLU A 90 8.01 10.06 -2.22
N CYS A 91 7.18 11.00 -1.75
CA CYS A 91 7.67 12.15 -0.99
C CYS A 91 8.06 11.83 0.46
N GLY A 92 7.77 10.62 0.97
CA GLY A 92 8.13 10.17 2.30
C GLY A 92 7.30 10.74 3.46
N GLU A 93 6.36 11.67 3.19
CA GLU A 93 5.49 12.25 4.21
C GLU A 93 4.39 11.26 4.63
N PRO A 94 4.28 10.92 5.93
CA PRO A 94 3.21 10.06 6.44
C PRO A 94 1.81 10.55 6.05
N GLY A 95 0.98 9.66 5.49
CA GLY A 95 -0.39 9.99 5.10
C GLY A 95 -0.53 10.81 3.81
N CYS A 96 0.59 11.18 3.17
CA CYS A 96 0.55 11.79 1.84
C CYS A 96 0.25 10.70 0.80
N TRP A 97 -0.89 10.84 0.10
CA TRP A 97 -1.31 9.99 -1.02
C TRP A 97 -1.11 8.47 -0.84
N PRO A 98 -1.60 7.85 0.25
CA PRO A 98 -1.37 6.43 0.50
C PRO A 98 -2.22 5.53 -0.39
N LEU A 99 -1.74 4.31 -0.65
CA LEU A 99 -2.59 3.21 -1.13
C LEU A 99 -3.06 2.40 0.07
N LEU A 100 -4.37 2.38 0.28
CA LEU A 100 -5.03 1.69 1.38
C LEU A 100 -5.72 0.42 0.90
N ALA A 101 -5.81 -0.56 1.77
CA ALA A 101 -6.69 -1.72 1.56
C ALA A 101 -7.31 -2.18 2.88
N ARG A 102 -8.45 -2.84 2.78
CA ARG A 102 -9.02 -3.60 3.89
C ARG A 102 -8.39 -4.98 3.91
N ILE A 103 -8.02 -5.43 5.11
CA ILE A 103 -7.46 -6.76 5.33
C ILE A 103 -8.48 -7.59 6.11
N GLU A 104 -9.02 -8.60 5.45
CA GLU A 104 -9.88 -9.59 6.09
C GLU A 104 -9.11 -10.89 6.32
N MET A 105 -9.23 -11.46 7.52
CA MET A 105 -8.56 -12.71 7.87
C MET A 105 -9.58 -13.72 8.42
N ASP A 106 -9.59 -14.92 7.85
CA ASP A 106 -10.39 -16.05 8.33
C ASP A 106 -9.48 -17.21 8.78
N GLY A 107 -10.03 -18.41 9.01
CA GLY A 107 -9.26 -19.56 9.49
C GLY A 107 -8.15 -20.05 8.53
N GLN A 108 -8.26 -19.76 7.23
CA GLN A 108 -7.38 -20.32 6.19
C GLN A 108 -6.78 -19.27 5.26
N ALA A 109 -7.41 -18.10 5.13
CA ALA A 109 -7.04 -17.10 4.15
C ALA A 109 -6.93 -15.70 4.75
N VAL A 110 -6.08 -14.89 4.11
CA VAL A 110 -6.02 -13.44 4.27
C VAL A 110 -6.37 -12.80 2.93
N ARG A 111 -7.24 -11.79 2.94
CA ARG A 111 -7.66 -11.08 1.73
C ARG A 111 -7.32 -9.61 1.85
N TRP A 112 -6.63 -9.09 0.86
CA TRP A 112 -6.52 -7.65 0.64
C TRP A 112 -7.57 -7.26 -0.39
N LEU A 113 -8.48 -6.39 -0.01
CA LEU A 113 -9.62 -6.02 -0.84
C LEU A 113 -10.04 -4.58 -0.57
N ASP A 114 -10.95 -4.08 -1.41
CA ASP A 114 -11.56 -2.75 -1.22
C ASP A 114 -10.46 -1.67 -1.13
N PHE A 115 -9.59 -1.70 -2.13
CA PHE A 115 -8.46 -0.80 -2.27
C PHE A 115 -8.95 0.64 -2.48
N GLN A 116 -8.18 1.60 -1.98
CA GLN A 116 -8.52 3.00 -2.10
C GLN A 116 -7.28 3.88 -2.05
N GLN A 117 -7.30 4.94 -2.84
CA GLN A 117 -6.44 6.11 -2.65
C GLN A 117 -7.38 7.26 -2.22
N PRO A 118 -7.26 7.80 -1.00
CA PRO A 118 -8.24 8.74 -0.44
C PRO A 118 -8.51 10.01 -1.28
N TYR A 119 -7.46 10.59 -1.86
CA TYR A 119 -7.51 11.77 -2.72
C TYR A 119 -8.04 11.50 -4.14
N ARG A 120 -8.15 10.22 -4.54
CA ARG A 120 -8.75 9.76 -5.80
C ARG A 120 -10.15 9.17 -5.62
N ALA A 121 -10.60 8.97 -4.37
CA ALA A 121 -11.87 8.31 -4.05
C ALA A 121 -13.10 9.18 -4.35
N LYS A 122 -12.91 10.50 -4.47
CA LYS A 122 -13.93 11.47 -4.87
C LYS A 122 -13.25 12.64 -5.58
N PRO A 123 -13.92 13.33 -6.50
CA PRO A 123 -13.42 14.60 -7.01
C PRO A 123 -13.25 15.59 -5.85
N GLU A 124 -12.01 15.99 -5.58
CA GLU A 124 -11.69 16.92 -4.50
C GLU A 124 -11.18 18.24 -5.08
N ALA A 125 -11.87 19.34 -4.76
CA ALA A 125 -11.40 20.68 -5.04
C ALA A 125 -10.45 21.12 -3.92
N ASP A 126 -9.34 21.75 -4.27
CA ASP A 126 -8.39 22.29 -3.31
C ASP A 126 -9.01 23.54 -2.63
N PRO A 127 -9.30 23.51 -1.32
CA PRO A 127 -9.95 24.64 -0.64
C PRO A 127 -9.00 25.86 -0.53
N LEU A 128 -7.69 25.66 -0.62
CA LEU A 128 -6.68 26.71 -0.60
C LEU A 128 -6.37 27.23 -2.01
N ASN A 129 -6.70 26.46 -3.05
CA ASN A 129 -6.58 26.87 -4.45
C ASN A 129 -7.82 26.48 -5.27
N PRO A 130 -8.91 27.25 -5.21
CA PRO A 130 -10.18 26.93 -5.90
C PRO A 130 -10.08 26.95 -7.43
N GLN A 131 -9.00 27.50 -8.00
CA GLN A 131 -8.74 27.50 -9.44
C GLN A 131 -8.01 26.25 -9.91
N ARG A 132 -7.46 25.45 -8.99
CA ARG A 132 -6.84 24.16 -9.31
C ARG A 132 -7.92 23.20 -9.80
N THR A 133 -7.64 22.51 -10.91
CA THR A 133 -8.50 21.43 -11.40
C THR A 133 -8.68 20.40 -10.28
N PRO A 134 -9.92 20.00 -9.96
CA PRO A 134 -10.17 18.97 -8.96
C PRO A 134 -9.41 17.69 -9.30
N THR A 135 -8.90 17.01 -8.29
CA THR A 135 -8.28 15.70 -8.49
C THR A 135 -9.32 14.76 -9.09
N PRO A 136 -9.07 14.13 -10.24
CA PRO A 136 -10.06 13.26 -10.86
C PRO A 136 -10.17 11.92 -10.12
N PHE A 137 -11.38 11.36 -10.18
CA PHE A 137 -11.71 10.09 -9.56
C PHE A 137 -11.06 8.91 -10.27
N TRP A 138 -10.36 8.05 -9.53
CA TRP A 138 -9.85 6.77 -10.02
C TRP A 138 -10.45 5.62 -9.20
N SER A 139 -11.10 4.68 -9.89
CA SER A 139 -11.70 3.50 -9.24
C SER A 139 -10.67 2.38 -9.05
N TYR A 140 -10.74 1.73 -7.89
CA TYR A 140 -9.98 0.51 -7.57
C TYR A 140 -10.89 -0.74 -7.52
N GLU A 141 -12.15 -0.61 -7.97
CA GLU A 141 -13.09 -1.73 -8.04
C GLU A 141 -12.57 -2.80 -9.01
N GLY A 142 -12.23 -3.97 -8.47
CA GLY A 142 -11.67 -5.10 -9.23
C GLY A 142 -10.14 -5.18 -9.24
N PHE A 143 -9.42 -4.27 -8.56
CA PHE A 143 -7.97 -4.38 -8.40
C PHE A 143 -7.58 -5.57 -7.51
N GLY A 144 -8.42 -5.88 -6.52
CA GLY A 144 -8.36 -7.10 -5.73
C GLY A 144 -9.62 -7.96 -5.89
N PRO A 145 -9.82 -8.99 -5.06
CA PRO A 145 -8.98 -9.32 -3.90
C PRO A 145 -7.69 -10.02 -4.29
N PHE A 146 -6.60 -9.72 -3.57
CA PHE A 146 -5.47 -10.65 -3.46
C PHE A 146 -5.72 -11.57 -2.28
N VAL A 147 -5.52 -12.88 -2.45
CA VAL A 147 -5.90 -13.91 -1.49
C VAL A 147 -4.70 -14.77 -1.14
N PHE A 148 -4.26 -14.69 0.10
CA PHE A 148 -3.08 -15.40 0.60
C PHE A 148 -3.48 -16.57 1.51
N GLU A 149 -2.66 -17.61 1.54
CA GLU A 149 -2.77 -18.64 2.58
C GLU A 149 -2.34 -18.03 3.92
N ARG A 150 -3.16 -18.19 4.96
CA ARG A 150 -2.98 -17.47 6.22
C ARG A 150 -1.65 -17.75 6.90
N ALA A 151 -1.21 -19.00 6.95
CA ALA A 151 0.04 -19.35 7.63
C ALA A 151 1.28 -18.79 6.89
N ALA A 152 1.28 -18.81 5.56
CA ALA A 152 2.31 -18.22 4.72
C ALA A 152 2.33 -16.69 4.85
N TYR A 153 1.17 -16.05 4.78
CA TYR A 153 1.01 -14.60 4.99
C TYR A 153 1.55 -14.17 6.35
N THR A 154 1.09 -14.83 7.42
CA THR A 154 1.50 -14.52 8.80
C THR A 154 3.01 -14.65 8.96
N ARG A 155 3.60 -15.67 8.33
CA ARG A 155 5.06 -15.87 8.34
C ARG A 155 5.79 -14.75 7.61
N ALA A 156 5.34 -14.37 6.41
CA ALA A 156 5.94 -13.28 5.64
C ALA A 156 5.92 -11.97 6.44
N VAL A 157 4.77 -11.60 7.01
CA VAL A 157 4.61 -10.40 7.84
C VAL A 157 5.51 -10.44 9.08
N ARG A 158 5.49 -11.54 9.85
CA ARG A 158 6.33 -11.67 11.06
C ARG A 158 7.82 -11.81 10.79
N SER A 159 8.20 -12.24 9.59
CA SER A 159 9.61 -12.38 9.21
C SER A 159 10.28 -11.07 8.81
N LEU A 160 9.52 -9.97 8.76
CA LEU A 160 10.03 -8.62 8.54
C LEU A 160 10.86 -8.17 9.77
N GLY A 161 12.06 -8.73 9.94
CA GLY A 161 12.97 -8.41 11.05
C GLY A 161 13.59 -7.02 10.89
N GLN A 162 14.04 -6.41 12.00
CA GLN A 162 14.62 -5.06 12.00
C GLN A 162 15.71 -4.89 10.93
N PRO A 163 15.81 -3.69 10.31
CA PRO A 163 16.90 -3.39 9.40
C PRO A 163 18.22 -3.63 10.11
N SER A 164 19.19 -4.18 9.39
CA SER A 164 20.50 -4.50 9.95
C SER A 164 21.15 -3.19 10.41
N THR A 165 21.24 -2.98 11.72
CA THR A 165 22.06 -1.92 12.31
C THR A 165 23.52 -2.31 12.20
N ASP A 166 24.09 -2.27 11.00
CA ASP A 166 25.54 -2.32 10.80
C ASP A 166 25.98 -1.02 10.13
N SER A 167 26.42 -0.08 10.96
CA SER A 167 27.37 1.00 10.65
C SER A 167 28.04 1.48 11.94
#